data_AF-A0A7V5CY29-F1
#
_entry.id   AF-A0A7V5CY29-F1
#
_cell.length_a   1.000
_cell.length_b   1.000
_cell.length_c   1.000
_cell.angle_alpha   90.00
_cell.angle_beta   90.00
_cell.angle_gamma   90.00
#
_symmetry.space_group_name_H-M   'P 1'
#
loop_
_entity.id
_entity.type
_entity.pdbx_description
1 polymer ?
#
loop_
_entity_poly.entity_id
_entity_poly.type
_entity_poly.pdbx_seq_one_letter_code
_entity_poly.pdbx_strand_id
1 'polypeptide(L)'
;MRRYKGNSSLANAAERTEEQSLDIKVRLQVKDVNLFTRIMEGYEHVVTLIPIDPQNGLIRLRPSPQLAGDVLAVLYRLPLSVDILSVKVAPPETSF
;
A
#
# COMPACT_ATOMS: atom_id res chain seq x y z
N MET A 1 0.01 -25.66 -35.98
CA MET A 1 0.59 -24.76 -34.97
C MET A 1 -0.45 -24.52 -33.88
N ARG A 2 -0.34 -25.21 -32.73
CA ARG A 2 -1.37 -25.27 -31.69
C ARG A 2 -1.08 -24.13 -30.69
N ARG A 3 -1.91 -23.08 -30.67
CA ARG A 3 -1.77 -21.98 -29.69
C ARG A 3 -2.11 -22.51 -28.30
N TYR A 4 -1.16 -22.47 -27.38
CA TYR A 4 -1.37 -22.82 -25.97
C TYR A 4 -2.30 -21.77 -25.36
N LYS A 5 -3.55 -22.16 -25.08
CA LYS A 5 -4.55 -21.34 -24.40
C LYS A 5 -4.33 -21.56 -22.91
N GLY A 6 -3.46 -20.75 -22.29
CA GLY A 6 -3.18 -20.84 -20.86
C GLY A 6 -4.46 -20.58 -20.07
N ASN A 7 -4.94 -21.58 -19.33
CA ASN A 7 -5.96 -21.40 -18.31
C ASN A 7 -5.27 -20.71 -17.13
N SER A 8 -5.44 -19.39 -17.04
CA SER A 8 -4.73 -18.51 -16.11
C SER A 8 -5.13 -18.72 -14.65
N SER A 9 -4.60 -19.77 -14.00
CA SER A 9 -4.62 -19.85 -12.53
C SER A 9 -3.90 -18.66 -11.89
N LEU A 10 -2.91 -18.10 -12.58
CA LEU A 10 -2.16 -16.92 -12.16
C LEU A 10 -2.99 -15.63 -12.19
N ALA A 11 -3.91 -15.49 -13.15
CA ALA A 11 -4.82 -14.33 -13.20
C ALA A 11 -5.79 -14.37 -12.02
N ASN A 12 -6.41 -15.52 -11.77
CA ASN A 12 -7.28 -15.72 -10.62
C ASN A 12 -6.54 -15.56 -9.28
N ALA A 13 -5.26 -15.96 -9.20
CA ALA A 13 -4.44 -15.77 -8.00
C ALA A 13 -4.08 -14.29 -7.78
N ALA A 14 -3.77 -13.55 -8.84
CA ALA A 14 -3.51 -12.11 -8.77
C ALA A 14 -4.75 -11.34 -8.31
N GLU A 15 -5.92 -11.65 -8.88
CA GLU A 15 -7.21 -11.03 -8.49
C GLU A 15 -7.53 -11.29 -7.00
N ARG A 16 -7.37 -12.53 -6.52
CA ARG A 16 -7.53 -12.87 -5.09
C ARG A 16 -6.53 -12.16 -4.18
N THR A 17 -5.32 -11.94 -4.67
CA THR A 17 -4.25 -11.25 -3.92
C THR A 17 -4.52 -9.74 -3.85
N GLU A 18 -5.11 -9.15 -4.89
CA GLU A 18 -5.53 -7.75 -4.89
C GLU A 18 -6.70 -7.49 -3.93
N GLU A 19 -7.67 -8.42 -3.85
CA GLU A 19 -8.80 -8.32 -2.90
C GLU A 19 -8.39 -8.43 -1.43
N GLN A 20 -7.33 -9.17 -1.12
CA GLN A 20 -6.81 -9.31 0.25
C GLN A 20 -5.69 -8.32 0.59
N SER A 21 -5.28 -7.45 -0.35
CA SER A 21 -4.17 -6.53 -0.12
C SER A 21 -4.58 -5.35 0.78
N LEU A 22 -3.81 -5.16 1.85
CA LEU A 22 -3.88 -3.94 2.65
C LEU A 22 -3.30 -2.78 1.86
N ASP A 23 -4.13 -1.80 1.56
CA ASP A 23 -3.73 -0.59 0.82
C ASP A 23 -4.15 0.65 1.63
N ILE A 24 -3.16 1.47 1.99
CA ILE A 24 -3.36 2.79 2.60
C ILE A 24 -3.05 3.84 1.53
N LYS A 25 -4.03 4.64 1.15
CA LYS A 25 -3.82 5.78 0.25
C LYS A 25 -3.63 7.04 1.07
N VAL A 26 -2.56 7.75 0.79
CA VAL A 26 -2.23 9.01 1.45
C VAL A 26 -2.05 10.12 0.44
N ARG A 27 -2.35 11.34 0.87
CA ARG A 27 -2.03 12.57 0.16
C ARG A 27 -1.15 13.46 1.03
N LEU A 28 -0.16 14.05 0.40
CA LEU A 28 0.83 14.94 1.00
C LEU A 28 0.82 16.28 0.27
N GLN A 29 1.45 17.30 0.86
CA GLN A 29 1.86 18.45 0.05
C GLN A 29 2.95 18.01 -0.94
N VAL A 30 2.90 18.50 -2.17
CA VAL A 30 3.85 18.11 -3.24
C VAL A 30 5.31 18.34 -2.83
N LYS A 31 5.58 19.44 -2.09
CA LYS A 31 6.91 19.75 -1.56
C LYS A 31 7.45 18.70 -0.57
N ASP A 32 6.56 17.97 0.10
CA ASP A 32 6.90 17.00 1.15
C ASP A 32 7.06 15.58 0.60
N VAL A 33 6.68 15.32 -0.66
CA VAL A 33 6.74 13.99 -1.28
C VAL A 33 8.13 13.37 -1.23
N ASN A 34 9.17 14.17 -1.51
CA ASN A 34 10.55 13.70 -1.47
C ASN A 34 11.02 13.38 -0.05
N LEU A 35 10.65 14.22 0.92
CA LEU A 35 10.99 13.99 2.33
C LEU A 35 10.26 12.76 2.87
N PHE A 36 8.97 12.65 2.57
CA PHE A 36 8.15 11.50 2.92
C PHE A 36 8.76 10.21 2.35
N THR A 37 9.08 10.18 1.05
CA THR A 37 9.71 9.00 0.42
C THR A 37 10.99 8.58 1.15
N ARG A 38 11.88 9.53 1.46
CA ARG A 38 13.12 9.26 2.20
C ARG A 38 12.89 8.73 3.61
N ILE A 39 11.89 9.23 4.31
CA ILE A 39 11.53 8.70 5.64
C ILE A 39 11.03 7.27 5.50
N MET A 40 10.15 7.03 4.52
CA MET A 40 9.53 5.72 4.29
C MET A 40 10.50 4.67 3.74
N GLU A 41 11.60 5.05 3.08
CA GLU A 41 12.71 4.15 2.73
C GLU A 41 13.28 3.45 3.97
N GLY A 42 13.33 4.13 5.13
CA GLY A 42 13.73 3.50 6.41
C GLY A 42 12.75 2.43 6.92
N TYR A 43 11.55 2.37 6.35
CA TYR A 43 10.48 1.43 6.67
C TYR A 43 10.24 0.40 5.55
N GLU A 44 11.17 0.23 4.60
CA GLU A 44 10.99 -0.66 3.43
C GLU A 44 10.68 -2.13 3.79
N HIS A 45 11.10 -2.59 4.97
CA HIS A 45 10.86 -3.94 5.47
C HIS A 45 9.44 -4.16 6.03
N VAL A 46 8.70 -3.08 6.31
CA VAL A 46 7.33 -3.14 6.83
C VAL A 46 6.28 -2.64 5.84
N VAL A 47 6.67 -1.82 4.86
CA VAL A 47 5.74 -1.22 3.91
C VAL A 47 6.38 -0.99 2.55
N THR A 48 5.66 -1.39 1.49
CA THR A 48 6.01 -1.01 0.13
C THR A 48 5.38 0.35 -0.20
N LEU A 49 6.20 1.31 -0.62
CA LEU A 49 5.75 2.60 -1.11
C LEU A 49 5.53 2.54 -2.63
N ILE A 50 4.35 2.92 -3.08
CA ILE A 50 3.93 2.90 -4.48
C ILE A 50 3.46 4.31 -4.85
N PRO A 51 4.27 5.11 -5.55
CA PRO A 51 3.85 6.42 -5.99
C PRO A 51 2.75 6.26 -7.05
N ILE A 52 1.57 6.85 -6.81
CA ILE A 52 0.45 6.82 -7.78
C ILE A 52 0.51 8.06 -8.66
N ASP A 53 0.57 9.23 -8.01
CA ASP A 53 0.67 10.53 -8.68
C ASP A 53 1.47 11.49 -7.78
N PRO A 54 2.82 11.42 -7.86
CA PRO A 54 3.71 12.24 -7.03
C PRO A 54 3.55 13.74 -7.27
N GLN A 55 3.15 14.15 -8.48
CA GLN A 55 2.98 15.57 -8.82
C GLN A 55 1.81 16.20 -8.09
N ASN A 56 0.83 15.38 -7.69
CA ASN A 56 -0.32 15.77 -6.86
C ASN A 56 -0.21 15.24 -5.42
N GLY A 57 0.95 14.71 -5.03
CA GLY A 57 1.22 14.22 -3.67
C GLY A 57 0.49 12.92 -3.30
N LEU A 58 0.03 12.14 -4.28
CA LEU A 58 -0.73 10.91 -4.05
C LEU A 58 0.20 9.68 -4.04
N ILE A 59 0.20 8.99 -2.91
CA ILE A 59 1.03 7.80 -2.68
C ILE A 59 0.16 6.69 -2.11
N ARG A 60 0.43 5.45 -2.53
CA ARG A 60 -0.11 4.24 -1.92
C ARG A 60 0.97 3.56 -1.10
N LEU A 61 0.57 3.08 0.07
CA LEU A 61 1.37 2.27 0.97
C LEU A 61 0.73 0.90 1.07
N ARG A 62 1.56 -0.14 0.92
CA ARG A 62 1.16 -1.53 1.10
C ARG A 62 1.92 -2.12 2.28
N PRO A 63 1.36 -2.05 3.50
CA PRO A 63 1.99 -2.63 4.67
C PRO A 63 1.91 -4.16 4.65
N SER A 64 2.83 -4.82 5.33
CA SER A 64 2.65 -6.23 5.70
C SER A 64 1.37 -6.39 6.55
N PRO A 65 0.55 -7.44 6.35
CA PRO A 65 -0.77 -7.55 6.98
C PRO A 65 -0.79 -7.33 8.50
N GLN A 66 0.19 -7.90 9.19
CA GLN A 66 0.31 -7.83 10.65
C GLN A 66 0.82 -6.48 11.16
N LEU A 67 1.39 -5.64 10.29
CA LEU A 67 2.08 -4.39 10.65
C LEU A 67 1.35 -3.14 10.15
N ALA A 68 0.14 -3.28 9.60
CA ALA A 68 -0.63 -2.13 9.13
C ALA A 68 -0.97 -1.13 10.25
N GLY A 69 -1.21 -1.64 11.47
CA GLY A 69 -1.40 -0.79 12.65
C GLY A 69 -0.17 0.06 12.96
N ASP A 70 1.02 -0.55 12.88
CA ASP A 70 2.29 0.13 13.12
C ASP A 70 2.58 1.17 12.04
N VAL A 71 2.31 0.86 10.78
CA VAL A 71 2.47 1.80 9.67
C VAL A 71 1.54 3.00 9.83
N LEU A 72 0.27 2.78 10.22
CA LEU A 72 -0.64 3.89 10.55
C LEU A 72 -0.09 4.74 11.72
N ALA A 73 0.42 4.10 12.77
CA ALA A 73 1.00 4.81 13.91
C ALA A 73 2.23 5.65 13.52
N VAL A 74 3.06 5.17 12.61
CA VAL A 74 4.16 5.95 12.02
C VAL A 74 3.62 7.17 11.29
N LEU A 75 2.64 6.99 10.39
CA LEU A 75 2.07 8.09 9.60
C LEU A 75 1.50 9.22 10.49
N TYR A 76 0.84 8.87 11.60
CA TYR A 76 0.31 9.85 12.56
C TYR A 76 1.38 10.61 13.35
N ARG A 77 2.61 10.08 13.43
CA ARG A 77 3.72 10.66 14.19
C ARG A 77 4.73 11.39 13.30
N LEU A 78 4.57 11.33 11.97
CA LEU A 78 5.47 12.01 11.06
C LEU A 78 5.39 13.53 11.29
N PRO A 79 6.54 14.25 11.21
CA PRO A 79 6.56 15.71 11.24
C PRO A 79 6.12 16.30 9.89
N LEU A 80 5.10 15.71 9.26
CA LEU A 80 4.57 16.04 7.95
C LEU A 80 3.04 16.00 8.00
N SER A 81 2.39 16.87 7.23
CA SER A 81 0.94 16.78 7.04
C SER A 81 0.61 15.65 6.07
N VAL A 82 0.09 14.55 6.60
CA VAL A 82 -0.32 13.37 5.83
C VAL A 82 -1.83 13.19 5.91
N ASP A 83 -2.52 13.35 4.80
CA ASP A 83 -3.95 13.07 4.69
C ASP A 83 -4.17 11.61 4.33
N ILE A 84 -4.79 10.83 5.21
CA ILE A 84 -5.17 9.44 4.90
C ILE A 84 -6.51 9.47 4.15
N LEU A 85 -6.49 9.11 2.86
CA LEU A 85 -7.66 9.15 1.98
C LEU A 85 -8.52 7.89 2.07
N SER A 86 -7.89 6.73 2.20
CA SER A 86 -8.59 5.44 2.35
C SER A 86 -7.69 4.40 2.97
N VAL A 87 -8.26 3.55 3.80
CA VAL A 87 -7.61 2.34 4.32
C VAL A 87 -8.44 1.14 3.89
N LYS A 88 -7.88 0.26 3.07
CA LYS A 88 -8.45 -1.07 2.83
C LYS A 88 -7.83 -2.02 3.83
N VAL A 89 -8.64 -2.50 4.77
CA VAL A 89 -8.25 -3.55 5.71
C VAL A 89 -8.81 -4.88 5.21
N ALA A 90 -7.97 -5.91 5.16
CA ALA A 90 -8.40 -7.27 4.92
C ALA A 90 -9.42 -7.63 6.01
N PRO A 91 -10.49 -8.37 5.68
CA PRO A 91 -11.45 -8.79 6.69
C PRO A 91 -10.71 -9.55 7.80
N PRO A 92 -11.03 -9.31 9.09
CA PRO A 92 -10.44 -10.10 10.16
C PRO A 92 -10.72 -11.58 9.87
N GLU A 93 -9.68 -12.42 9.90
CA GLU A 93 -9.87 -13.86 9.82
C GLU A 93 -10.71 -14.26 11.03
N THR A 94 -11.99 -14.55 10.79
CA THR A 94 -12.88 -15.13 11.79
C THR A 94 -12.26 -16.45 12.22
N SER A 95 -11.60 -16.45 13.38
CA SER A 95 -11.22 -17.69 14.07
C SER A 95 -12.53 -18.39 14.45
N PHE A 96 -12.82 -19.50 13.77
CA PHE A 96 -13.87 -20.45 14.16
C PHE A 96 -13.34 -21.42 15.22
#